data_AF-R1FX28-F1
#
_entry.id   AF-R1FX28-F1
#
_cell.length_a   1.000
_cell.length_b   1.000
_cell.length_c   1.000
_cell.angle_alpha   90.00
_cell.angle_beta   90.00
_cell.angle_gamma   90.00
#
_symmetry.space_group_name_H-M   'P 1'
#
loop_
_entity.id
_entity.type
_entity.pdbx_description
1 polymer ?
#
loop_
_entity_poly.entity_id
_entity_poly.type
_entity_poly.pdbx_seq_one_letter_code
_entity_poly.pdbx_strand_id
1 'polypeptide(L)'
;MAALSTEGGWMRRAKAAGDAIIAGKSPEVAEAAGEAAGTAAQKALDAGLSPDAVDAAGEAAGEAILAGKSPEVAAAAGEAAGKAAQKALDDGLSPDAADAAGKVAGDAIIAGYTPEQAAAAGEAAGKAAQKALDAGLSPEAADAAGEAAGEAVLAGKSPEEAAAAGEAAGTAAQKALDDGLSPEAAAAAGEAAGDAIIAGKSPEVAAAAGEAAGKAAQAALDAGLSTEAADAAGEAAGKAIIAGKSPEVAAAAGDAAGKAAQKALDDGLSPEAVDAAGESAGDAIIAGKSAEVAAAA
;
A
#
# COMPACT_ATOMS: atom_id res chain seq x y z
N MET A 1 32.72 -15.93 -5.47
CA MET A 1 31.27 -16.03 -5.16
C MET A 1 30.95 -15.87 -3.68
N ALA A 2 31.83 -16.25 -2.73
CA ALA A 2 31.54 -16.08 -1.29
C ALA A 2 31.50 -14.62 -0.79
N ALA A 3 32.18 -13.66 -1.44
CA ALA A 3 32.22 -12.26 -0.99
C ALA A 3 30.93 -11.46 -1.31
N LEU A 4 30.28 -11.75 -2.44
CA LEU A 4 29.01 -11.13 -2.82
C LEU A 4 27.84 -11.60 -1.93
N SER A 5 27.93 -12.82 -1.38
CA SER A 5 26.92 -13.39 -0.48
C SER A 5 26.88 -12.68 0.89
N THR A 6 28.01 -12.15 1.36
CA THR A 6 28.08 -11.49 2.67
C THR A 6 27.74 -10.00 2.63
N GLU A 7 28.08 -9.30 1.54
CA GLU A 7 27.82 -7.86 1.43
C GLU A 7 26.33 -7.55 1.21
N GLY A 8 25.65 -8.28 0.31
CA GLY A 8 24.22 -8.07 0.06
C GLY A 8 23.35 -8.42 1.28
N GLY A 9 23.66 -9.53 1.97
CA GLY A 9 22.93 -9.93 3.18
C GLY A 9 23.09 -8.93 4.33
N TRP A 10 24.27 -8.35 4.49
CA TRP A 10 24.52 -7.35 5.53
C TRP A 10 23.82 -6.02 5.25
N MET A 11 23.83 -5.53 4.00
CA MET A 11 23.13 -4.30 3.62
C MET A 11 21.62 -4.39 3.87
N ARG A 12 20.99 -5.53 3.52
CA ARG A 12 19.54 -5.74 3.74
C ARG A 12 19.18 -5.82 5.21
N ARG A 13 19.98 -6.52 6.02
CA ARG A 13 19.82 -6.53 7.49
C ARG A 13 19.92 -5.11 8.06
N ALA A 14 20.87 -4.31 7.57
CA ALA A 14 21.06 -2.94 8.03
C ALA A 14 19.91 -2.00 7.60
N LYS A 15 19.38 -2.16 6.37
CA LYS A 15 18.21 -1.40 5.87
C LYS A 15 17.00 -1.61 6.78
N ALA A 16 16.55 -2.85 6.92
CA ALA A 16 15.35 -3.16 7.71
C ALA A 16 15.49 -2.77 9.19
N ALA A 17 16.68 -2.94 9.79
CA ALA A 17 16.93 -2.46 11.16
C ALA A 17 16.93 -0.93 11.26
N GLY A 18 17.44 -0.23 10.24
CA GLY A 18 17.41 1.22 10.15
C GLY A 18 15.99 1.76 10.04
N ASP A 19 15.18 1.18 9.14
CA ASP A 19 13.78 1.57 8.91
C ASP A 19 12.95 1.39 10.18
N ALA A 20 13.18 0.30 10.92
CA ALA A 20 12.55 0.08 12.21
C ALA A 20 12.86 1.17 13.25
N ILE A 21 14.11 1.62 13.32
CA ILE A 21 14.53 2.69 14.23
C ILE A 21 13.90 4.02 13.81
N ILE A 22 13.84 4.30 12.51
CA ILE A 22 13.18 5.50 11.97
C ILE A 22 11.68 5.49 12.31
N ALA A 23 11.04 4.33 12.21
CA ALA A 23 9.64 4.11 12.60
C ALA A 23 9.41 4.07 14.13
N GLY A 24 10.42 4.45 14.94
CA GLY A 24 10.32 4.54 16.40
C GLY A 24 10.17 3.19 17.11
N LYS A 25 10.47 2.07 16.43
CA LYS A 25 10.41 0.73 17.04
C LYS A 25 11.58 0.52 18.00
N SER A 26 11.40 -0.42 18.93
CA SER A 26 12.45 -0.73 19.91
C SER A 26 13.67 -1.35 19.22
N PRO A 27 14.88 -1.23 19.81
CA PRO A 27 16.08 -1.86 19.27
C PRO A 27 15.93 -3.38 19.06
N GLU A 28 15.16 -4.05 19.91
CA GLU A 28 14.90 -5.48 19.79
C GLU A 28 14.04 -5.80 18.56
N VAL A 29 13.03 -4.97 18.27
CA VAL A 29 12.21 -5.11 17.05
C VAL A 29 13.06 -4.81 15.81
N ALA A 30 13.91 -3.79 15.86
CA ALA A 30 14.82 -3.45 14.77
C ALA A 30 15.80 -4.58 14.46
N GLU A 31 16.40 -5.19 15.48
CA GLU A 31 17.28 -6.34 15.32
C GLU A 31 16.52 -7.52 14.69
N ALA A 32 15.34 -7.86 15.23
CA ALA A 32 14.52 -8.94 14.72
C ALA A 32 14.12 -8.75 13.24
N ALA A 33 13.74 -7.53 12.85
CA ALA A 33 13.42 -7.20 11.46
C ALA A 33 14.64 -7.37 10.55
N GLY A 34 15.80 -6.88 10.97
CA GLY A 34 17.06 -7.09 10.25
C GLY A 34 17.45 -8.56 10.13
N GLU A 35 17.24 -9.37 11.18
CA GLU A 35 17.52 -10.81 11.16
C GLU A 35 16.62 -11.54 10.16
N ALA A 36 15.32 -11.23 10.18
CA ALA A 36 14.33 -11.80 9.26
C ALA A 36 14.67 -11.47 7.80
N ALA A 37 14.92 -10.19 7.50
CA ALA A 37 15.28 -9.71 6.17
C ALA A 37 16.55 -10.38 5.64
N GLY A 38 17.62 -10.42 6.45
CA GLY A 38 18.88 -11.05 6.05
C GLY A 38 18.75 -12.55 5.80
N THR A 39 17.97 -13.25 6.64
CA THR A 39 17.77 -14.70 6.52
C THR A 39 16.94 -15.05 5.28
N ALA A 40 15.85 -14.32 5.04
CA ALA A 40 15.00 -14.52 3.87
C ALA A 40 15.76 -14.27 2.57
N ALA A 41 16.51 -13.17 2.50
CA ALA A 41 17.34 -12.85 1.34
C ALA A 41 18.45 -13.91 1.10
N GLN A 42 19.10 -14.40 2.15
CA GLN A 42 20.10 -15.47 1.98
C GLN A 42 19.45 -16.76 1.46
N LYS A 43 18.27 -17.12 1.98
CA LYS A 43 17.53 -18.29 1.49
C LYS A 43 17.13 -18.13 0.01
N ALA A 44 16.73 -16.93 -0.41
CA ALA A 44 16.43 -16.61 -1.80
C ALA A 44 17.68 -16.73 -2.71
N LEU A 45 18.84 -16.24 -2.25
CA LEU A 45 20.11 -16.41 -2.97
C LEU A 45 20.50 -17.87 -3.12
N ASP A 46 20.38 -18.65 -2.05
CA ASP A 46 20.69 -20.09 -2.06
C ASP A 46 19.74 -20.87 -2.97
N ALA A 47 18.51 -20.37 -3.16
CA ALA A 47 17.54 -20.89 -4.13
C ALA A 47 17.80 -20.44 -5.57
N GLY A 48 18.81 -19.59 -5.81
CA GLY A 48 19.20 -19.13 -7.14
C GLY A 48 18.29 -18.04 -7.72
N LEU A 49 17.57 -17.29 -6.88
CA LEU A 49 16.74 -16.18 -7.35
C LEU A 49 17.61 -15.00 -7.83
N SER A 50 17.02 -14.17 -8.69
CA SER A 50 17.61 -12.91 -9.17
C SER A 50 17.83 -11.91 -8.02
N PRO A 51 18.72 -10.91 -8.20
CA PRO A 51 18.93 -9.86 -7.22
C PRO A 51 17.64 -9.15 -6.80
N ASP A 52 16.78 -8.78 -7.76
CA ASP A 52 15.52 -8.09 -7.48
C ASP A 52 14.58 -8.98 -6.64
N ALA A 53 14.49 -10.27 -6.96
CA ALA A 53 13.70 -11.23 -6.20
C ALA A 53 14.26 -11.50 -4.78
N VAL A 54 15.58 -11.40 -4.62
CA VAL A 54 16.25 -11.50 -3.31
C VAL A 54 15.95 -10.29 -2.45
N ASP A 55 15.90 -9.10 -3.05
CA ASP A 55 15.56 -7.87 -2.35
C ASP A 55 14.11 -7.89 -1.89
N ALA A 56 13.16 -8.24 -2.78
CA ALA A 56 11.75 -8.43 -2.43
C ALA A 56 11.55 -9.44 -1.28
N ALA A 57 12.30 -10.55 -1.28
CA ALA A 57 12.24 -11.53 -0.19
C ALA A 57 12.73 -10.98 1.16
N GLY A 58 13.77 -10.15 1.13
CA GLY A 58 14.29 -9.51 2.34
C GLY A 58 13.35 -8.45 2.89
N GLU A 59 12.81 -7.59 2.02
CA GLU A 59 11.89 -6.51 2.35
C GLU A 59 10.64 -7.03 3.07
N ALA A 60 9.90 -7.93 2.42
CA ALA A 60 8.65 -8.46 2.97
C ALA A 60 8.85 -9.20 4.31
N ALA A 61 9.99 -9.88 4.50
CA ALA A 61 10.29 -10.52 5.78
C ALA A 61 10.58 -9.52 6.90
N GLY A 62 11.29 -8.43 6.59
CA GLY A 62 11.52 -7.34 7.55
C GLY A 62 10.22 -6.63 7.93
N GLU A 63 9.41 -6.28 6.93
CA GLU A 63 8.12 -5.62 7.11
C GLU A 63 7.13 -6.46 7.94
N ALA A 64 7.09 -7.77 7.73
CA ALA A 64 6.28 -8.65 8.56
C ALA A 64 6.60 -8.54 10.06
N ILE A 65 7.88 -8.43 10.43
CA ILE A 65 8.27 -8.24 11.83
C ILE A 65 7.85 -6.84 12.33
N LEU A 66 7.98 -5.82 11.47
CA LEU A 66 7.55 -4.46 11.81
C LEU A 66 6.04 -4.34 12.00
N ALA A 67 5.28 -5.15 11.27
CA ALA A 67 3.85 -5.38 11.42
C ALA A 67 3.49 -6.31 12.60
N GLY A 68 4.47 -6.64 13.46
CA GLY A 68 4.26 -7.44 14.67
C GLY A 68 3.98 -8.93 14.43
N LYS A 69 4.29 -9.44 13.23
CA LYS A 69 4.08 -10.86 12.90
C LYS A 69 5.21 -11.73 13.47
N SER A 70 4.95 -13.03 13.56
CA SER A 70 5.94 -13.98 14.04
C SER A 70 7.06 -14.22 13.00
N PRO A 71 8.23 -14.71 13.41
CA PRO A 71 9.31 -15.06 12.48
C PRO A 71 8.89 -16.08 11.40
N GLU A 72 7.95 -16.98 11.71
CA GLU A 72 7.42 -17.94 10.74
C GLU A 72 6.60 -17.25 9.64
N VAL A 73 5.77 -16.27 10.01
CA VAL A 73 5.00 -15.46 9.05
C VAL A 73 5.94 -14.60 8.22
N ALA A 74 6.96 -13.99 8.85
CA ALA A 74 7.98 -13.23 8.13
C ALA A 74 8.74 -14.07 7.10
N ALA A 75 9.14 -15.29 7.45
CA ALA A 75 9.79 -16.20 6.51
C ALA A 75 8.87 -16.61 5.36
N ALA A 76 7.57 -16.81 5.63
CA ALA A 76 6.58 -17.11 4.60
C ALA A 76 6.34 -15.91 3.67
N ALA A 77 6.26 -14.69 4.21
CA ALA A 77 6.12 -13.46 3.43
C ALA A 77 7.32 -13.25 2.49
N GLY A 78 8.55 -13.39 3.01
CA GLY A 78 9.75 -13.30 2.19
C GLY A 78 9.83 -14.38 1.11
N GLU A 79 9.41 -15.62 1.40
CA GLU A 79 9.37 -16.68 0.39
C GLU A 79 8.32 -16.41 -0.70
N ALA A 80 7.14 -15.89 -0.34
CA ALA A 80 6.10 -15.53 -1.28
C ALA A 80 6.54 -14.37 -2.19
N ALA A 81 7.07 -13.29 -1.60
CA ALA A 81 7.55 -12.11 -2.31
C ALA A 81 8.65 -12.47 -3.32
N GLY A 82 9.70 -13.16 -2.88
CA GLY A 82 10.80 -13.53 -3.77
C GLY A 82 10.37 -14.45 -4.92
N LYS A 83 9.47 -15.40 -4.66
CA LYS A 83 8.93 -16.28 -5.72
C LYS A 83 8.06 -15.52 -6.72
N ALA A 84 7.22 -14.59 -6.24
CA ALA A 84 6.37 -13.78 -7.10
C ALA A 84 7.20 -12.85 -7.99
N ALA A 85 8.17 -12.14 -7.42
CA ALA A 85 9.09 -11.29 -8.16
C ALA A 85 9.90 -12.09 -9.18
N GLN A 86 10.46 -13.24 -8.79
CA GLN A 86 11.20 -14.08 -9.75
C GLN A 86 10.31 -14.56 -10.89
N LYS A 87 9.09 -15.01 -10.58
CA LYS A 87 8.15 -15.47 -11.61
C LYS A 87 7.81 -14.33 -12.58
N ALA A 88 7.61 -13.11 -12.08
CA ALA A 88 7.34 -11.95 -12.90
C ALA A 88 8.47 -11.68 -13.91
N LEU A 89 9.73 -11.74 -13.46
CA LEU A 89 10.90 -11.59 -14.32
C LEU A 89 11.03 -12.73 -15.34
N ASP A 90 10.79 -13.96 -14.92
CA ASP A 90 10.81 -15.14 -15.80
C ASP A 90 9.72 -15.05 -16.89
N ASP A 91 8.58 -14.41 -16.57
CA ASP A 91 7.49 -14.11 -17.50
C ASP A 91 7.78 -12.87 -18.38
N GLY A 92 8.94 -12.23 -18.22
CA GLY A 92 9.41 -11.12 -19.05
C GLY A 92 8.90 -9.74 -18.63
N LEU A 93 8.39 -9.59 -17.41
CA LEU A 93 8.01 -8.30 -16.84
C LEU A 93 9.27 -7.49 -16.46
N SER A 94 9.12 -6.17 -16.36
CA SER A 94 10.19 -5.26 -15.91
C SER A 94 10.53 -5.47 -14.43
N PRO A 95 11.72 -5.01 -13.98
CA PRO A 95 12.06 -5.01 -12.56
C PRO A 95 11.03 -4.29 -11.68
N ASP A 96 10.53 -3.13 -12.11
CA ASP A 96 9.51 -2.37 -11.37
C ASP A 96 8.20 -3.18 -11.22
N ALA A 97 7.79 -3.86 -12.29
CA ALA A 97 6.62 -4.75 -12.24
C ALA A 97 6.85 -6.02 -11.40
N ALA A 98 8.09 -6.52 -11.36
CA ALA A 98 8.45 -7.64 -10.51
C ALA A 98 8.49 -7.26 -9.02
N ASP A 99 8.91 -6.04 -8.71
CA ASP A 99 8.86 -5.48 -7.36
C ASP A 99 7.41 -5.39 -6.86
N ALA A 100 6.51 -4.81 -7.65
CA ALA A 100 5.07 -4.77 -7.34
C ALA A 100 4.48 -6.17 -7.11
N ALA A 101 4.86 -7.16 -7.93
CA ALA A 101 4.44 -8.55 -7.74
C ALA A 101 4.95 -9.14 -6.41
N GLY A 102 6.20 -8.84 -6.06
CA GLY A 102 6.82 -9.26 -4.82
C GLY A 102 6.16 -8.64 -3.60
N LYS A 103 6.02 -7.32 -3.58
CA LYS A 103 5.39 -6.54 -2.50
C LYS A 103 3.99 -7.08 -2.18
N VAL A 104 3.10 -7.12 -3.18
CA VAL A 104 1.72 -7.58 -2.99
C VAL A 104 1.63 -9.03 -2.49
N ALA A 105 2.51 -9.92 -2.98
CA ALA A 105 2.52 -11.30 -2.50
C ALA A 105 3.02 -11.40 -1.04
N GLY A 106 4.01 -10.58 -0.65
CA GLY A 106 4.48 -10.46 0.73
C GLY A 106 3.38 -9.95 1.65
N ASP A 107 2.77 -8.83 1.29
CA ASP A 107 1.69 -8.16 2.02
C ASP A 107 0.49 -9.08 2.23
N ALA A 108 0.12 -9.86 1.22
CA ALA A 108 -0.95 -10.85 1.33
C ALA A 108 -0.68 -11.90 2.43
N ILE A 109 0.56 -12.39 2.58
CA ILE A 109 0.91 -13.31 3.68
C ILE A 109 0.84 -12.61 5.03
N ILE A 110 1.30 -11.35 5.11
CA ILE A 110 1.25 -10.54 6.33
C ILE A 110 -0.20 -10.33 6.78
N ALA A 111 -1.11 -10.13 5.81
CA ALA A 111 -2.56 -10.04 6.01
C ALA A 111 -3.24 -11.39 6.31
N GLY A 112 -2.52 -12.51 6.24
CA GLY A 112 -3.00 -13.83 6.64
C GLY A 112 -3.62 -14.67 5.52
N TYR A 113 -3.44 -14.28 4.26
CA TYR A 113 -3.86 -15.09 3.11
C TYR A 113 -2.93 -16.31 2.91
N THR A 114 -3.41 -17.32 2.17
CA THR A 114 -2.58 -18.49 1.86
C THR A 114 -1.52 -18.17 0.80
N PRO A 115 -0.42 -18.95 0.72
CA PRO A 115 0.58 -18.79 -0.34
C PRO A 115 0.02 -18.82 -1.75
N GLU A 116 -1.01 -19.62 -2.02
CA GLU A 116 -1.66 -19.68 -3.32
C GLU A 116 -2.42 -18.40 -3.64
N GLN A 117 -3.10 -17.81 -2.65
CA GLN A 117 -3.81 -16.54 -2.81
C GLN A 117 -2.81 -15.39 -3.01
N ALA A 118 -1.75 -15.36 -2.20
CA ALA A 118 -0.66 -14.39 -2.31
C ALA A 118 0.01 -14.43 -3.69
N ALA A 119 0.31 -15.63 -4.21
CA ALA A 119 0.90 -15.78 -5.54
C ALA A 119 -0.04 -15.30 -6.66
N ALA A 120 -1.35 -15.58 -6.55
CA ALA A 120 -2.33 -15.09 -7.52
C ALA A 120 -2.45 -13.56 -7.49
N ALA A 121 -2.44 -12.95 -6.30
CA ALA A 121 -2.45 -11.50 -6.14
C ALA A 121 -1.18 -10.85 -6.70
N GLY A 122 0.00 -11.39 -6.38
CA GLY A 122 1.27 -10.91 -6.92
C GLY A 122 1.35 -11.02 -8.45
N GLU A 123 0.82 -12.10 -9.05
CA GLU A 123 0.76 -12.21 -10.51
C GLU A 123 -0.15 -11.14 -11.14
N ALA A 124 -1.29 -10.84 -10.52
CA ALA A 124 -2.18 -9.79 -10.99
C ALA A 124 -1.53 -8.41 -10.87
N ALA A 125 -0.86 -8.15 -9.73
CA ALA A 125 -0.15 -6.90 -9.47
C ALA A 125 0.95 -6.64 -10.50
N GLY A 126 1.86 -7.60 -10.72
CA GLY A 126 2.94 -7.41 -11.70
C GLY A 126 2.44 -7.18 -13.12
N LYS A 127 1.37 -7.86 -13.53
CA LYS A 127 0.75 -7.63 -14.85
C LYS A 127 0.11 -6.24 -14.95
N ALA A 128 -0.56 -5.77 -13.91
CA ALA A 128 -1.19 -4.45 -13.89
C ALA A 128 -0.13 -3.33 -13.90
N ALA A 129 0.90 -3.45 -13.06
CA ALA A 129 2.03 -2.52 -13.03
C ALA A 129 2.73 -2.44 -14.39
N GLN A 130 3.05 -3.59 -15.01
CA GLN A 130 3.66 -3.58 -16.34
C GLN A 130 2.76 -2.94 -17.40
N LYS A 131 1.45 -3.23 -17.37
CA LYS A 131 0.50 -2.62 -18.31
C LYS A 131 0.47 -1.10 -18.15
N ALA A 132 0.55 -0.60 -16.92
CA ALA A 132 0.61 0.84 -16.65
C ALA A 132 1.91 1.46 -17.20
N LEU A 133 3.07 0.83 -16.97
CA LEU A 133 4.36 1.29 -17.51
C LEU A 133 4.36 1.29 -19.05
N ASP A 134 3.83 0.24 -19.67
CA ASP A 134 3.71 0.14 -21.13
C ASP A 134 2.79 1.21 -21.72
N ALA A 135 1.82 1.68 -20.93
CA ALA A 135 0.93 2.80 -21.27
C ALA A 135 1.57 4.18 -20.99
N GLY A 136 2.81 4.22 -20.49
CA GLY A 136 3.57 5.45 -20.25
C GLY A 136 3.25 6.15 -18.94
N LEU A 137 2.64 5.45 -17.98
CA LEU A 137 2.44 5.96 -16.62
C LEU A 137 3.77 5.99 -15.85
N SER A 138 3.84 6.83 -14.81
CA SER A 138 4.97 6.89 -13.88
C SER A 138 5.11 5.60 -13.07
N PRO A 139 6.31 5.32 -12.51
CA PRO A 139 6.50 4.21 -11.57
C PRO A 139 5.53 4.26 -10.39
N GLU A 140 5.27 5.44 -9.82
CA GLU A 140 4.35 5.63 -8.70
C GLU A 140 2.91 5.25 -9.10
N ALA A 141 2.47 5.63 -10.30
CA ALA A 141 1.16 5.22 -10.81
C ALA A 141 1.10 3.73 -11.20
N ALA A 142 2.22 3.13 -11.60
CA ALA A 142 2.30 1.70 -11.87
C ALA A 142 2.22 0.87 -10.59
N ASP A 143 2.81 1.35 -9.50
CA ASP A 143 2.70 0.71 -8.19
C ASP A 143 1.25 0.71 -7.69
N ALA A 144 0.57 1.87 -7.75
CA ALA A 144 -0.86 1.98 -7.44
C ALA A 144 -1.73 1.04 -8.29
N ALA A 145 -1.39 0.85 -9.58
CA ALA A 145 -2.08 -0.10 -10.44
C ALA A 145 -1.85 -1.56 -10.01
N GLY A 146 -0.63 -1.89 -9.59
CA GLY A 146 -0.26 -3.21 -9.09
C GLY A 146 -1.01 -3.55 -7.80
N GLU A 147 -0.97 -2.64 -6.82
CA GLU A 147 -1.60 -2.81 -5.51
C GLU A 147 -3.11 -3.05 -5.65
N ALA A 148 -3.84 -2.15 -6.33
CA ALA A 148 -5.28 -2.28 -6.52
C ALA A 148 -5.69 -3.57 -7.26
N ALA A 149 -4.88 -4.04 -8.22
CA ALA A 149 -5.15 -5.30 -8.91
C ALA A 149 -4.93 -6.51 -7.98
N GLY A 150 -3.88 -6.47 -7.16
CA GLY A 150 -3.60 -7.47 -6.14
C GLY A 150 -4.74 -7.59 -5.12
N GLU A 151 -5.15 -6.46 -4.56
CA GLU A 151 -6.24 -6.37 -3.59
C GLU A 151 -7.57 -6.86 -4.17
N ALA A 152 -7.88 -6.53 -5.41
CA ALA A 152 -9.08 -7.02 -6.08
C ALA A 152 -9.11 -8.56 -6.13
N VAL A 153 -7.98 -9.22 -6.44
CA VAL A 153 -7.89 -10.68 -6.40
C VAL A 153 -8.12 -11.22 -4.99
N LEU A 154 -7.53 -10.60 -3.97
CA LEU A 154 -7.71 -10.99 -2.57
C LEU A 154 -9.16 -10.76 -2.08
N ALA A 155 -9.86 -9.77 -2.65
CA ALA A 155 -11.28 -9.51 -2.47
C ALA A 155 -12.19 -10.47 -3.27
N GLY A 156 -11.61 -11.46 -3.97
CA GLY A 156 -12.34 -12.50 -4.70
C GLY A 156 -12.86 -12.05 -6.07
N LYS A 157 -12.30 -10.99 -6.65
CA LYS A 157 -12.65 -10.52 -7.99
C LYS A 157 -12.06 -11.40 -9.08
N SER A 158 -12.70 -11.39 -10.25
CA SER A 158 -12.14 -12.03 -11.44
C SER A 158 -10.86 -11.34 -11.91
N PRO A 159 -9.98 -12.01 -12.68
CA PRO A 159 -8.80 -11.38 -13.26
C PRO A 159 -9.13 -10.13 -14.10
N GLU A 160 -10.26 -10.14 -14.82
CA GLU A 160 -10.70 -9.00 -15.61
C GLU A 160 -11.11 -7.81 -14.73
N GLU A 161 -11.83 -8.05 -13.63
CA GLU A 161 -12.18 -7.01 -12.65
C GLU A 161 -10.95 -6.47 -11.93
N ALA A 162 -9.99 -7.34 -11.58
CA ALA A 162 -8.73 -6.93 -10.97
C ALA A 162 -7.90 -6.04 -11.90
N ALA A 163 -7.80 -6.41 -13.19
CA ALA A 163 -7.15 -5.57 -14.19
C ALA A 163 -7.86 -4.21 -14.37
N ALA A 164 -9.19 -4.18 -14.26
CA ALA A 164 -9.96 -2.93 -14.31
C ALA A 164 -9.73 -2.04 -13.06
N ALA A 165 -9.60 -2.65 -11.88
CA ALA A 165 -9.24 -1.93 -10.65
C ALA A 165 -7.85 -1.31 -10.77
N GLY A 166 -6.86 -2.08 -11.22
CA GLY A 166 -5.51 -1.57 -11.47
C GLY A 166 -5.45 -0.45 -12.51
N GLU A 167 -6.20 -0.57 -13.61
CA GLU A 167 -6.28 0.49 -14.63
C GLU A 167 -6.89 1.79 -14.09
N ALA A 168 -7.95 1.67 -13.27
CA ALA A 168 -8.57 2.82 -12.62
C ALA A 168 -7.61 3.49 -11.63
N ALA A 169 -6.94 2.71 -10.79
CA ALA A 169 -5.99 3.19 -9.80
C ALA A 169 -4.81 3.92 -10.44
N GLY A 170 -4.11 3.27 -11.38
CA GLY A 170 -2.96 3.89 -12.05
C GLY A 170 -3.35 5.17 -12.80
N THR A 171 -4.48 5.17 -13.50
CA THR A 171 -4.96 6.38 -14.21
C THR A 171 -5.27 7.52 -13.23
N ALA A 172 -5.89 7.23 -12.10
CA ALA A 172 -6.21 8.23 -11.09
C ALA A 172 -4.95 8.81 -10.43
N ALA A 173 -4.01 7.95 -10.04
CA ALA A 173 -2.72 8.35 -9.48
C ALA A 173 -1.93 9.23 -10.46
N GLN A 174 -1.79 8.80 -11.71
CA GLN A 174 -1.09 9.59 -12.72
C GLN A 174 -1.77 10.94 -12.95
N LYS A 175 -3.10 10.98 -13.01
CA LYS A 175 -3.83 12.23 -13.16
C LYS A 175 -3.59 13.18 -11.98
N ALA A 176 -3.54 12.67 -10.75
CA ALA A 176 -3.23 13.46 -9.57
C ALA A 176 -1.83 14.09 -9.67
N LEU A 177 -0.82 13.30 -10.07
CA LEU A 177 0.54 13.81 -10.30
C LEU A 177 0.58 14.88 -11.40
N ASP A 178 -0.11 14.65 -12.51
CA ASP A 178 -0.19 15.60 -13.63
C ASP A 178 -0.90 16.91 -13.21
N ASP A 179 -1.85 16.84 -12.28
CA ASP A 179 -2.53 17.99 -11.68
C ASP A 179 -1.67 18.68 -10.58
N GLY A 180 -0.46 18.18 -10.31
CA GLY A 180 0.51 18.78 -9.41
C GLY A 180 0.36 18.42 -7.93
N LEU A 181 -0.35 17.32 -7.63
CA LEU A 181 -0.47 16.80 -6.26
C LEU A 181 0.83 16.07 -5.85
N SER A 182 1.03 15.91 -4.54
CA SER A 182 2.17 15.15 -4.01
C SER A 182 2.06 13.66 -4.33
N PRO A 183 3.17 12.90 -4.28
CA PRO A 183 3.14 11.44 -4.43
C PRO A 183 2.18 10.75 -3.45
N GLU A 184 2.13 11.20 -2.19
CA GLU A 184 1.23 10.67 -1.16
C GLU A 184 -0.24 10.92 -1.54
N ALA A 185 -0.57 12.14 -1.98
CA ALA A 185 -1.90 12.46 -2.45
C ALA A 185 -2.28 11.72 -3.75
N ALA A 186 -1.30 11.40 -4.60
CA ALA A 186 -1.52 10.58 -5.79
C ALA A 186 -1.77 9.10 -5.44
N ALA A 187 -1.07 8.56 -4.44
CA ALA A 187 -1.32 7.22 -3.93
C ALA A 187 -2.77 7.09 -3.40
N ALA A 188 -3.19 8.04 -2.55
CA ALA A 188 -4.58 8.09 -2.06
C ALA A 188 -5.63 8.20 -3.19
N ALA A 189 -5.31 8.91 -4.27
CA ALA A 189 -6.17 8.98 -5.45
C ALA A 189 -6.27 7.64 -6.18
N GLY A 190 -5.16 6.91 -6.31
CA GLY A 190 -5.11 5.59 -6.93
C GLY A 190 -5.89 4.56 -6.13
N GLU A 191 -5.64 4.48 -4.83
CA GLU A 191 -6.31 3.57 -3.89
C GLU A 191 -7.84 3.73 -3.96
N ALA A 192 -8.34 4.95 -3.74
CA ALA A 192 -9.78 5.21 -3.76
C ALA A 192 -10.46 4.88 -5.11
N ALA A 193 -9.75 5.04 -6.22
CA ALA A 193 -10.27 4.66 -7.54
C ALA A 193 -10.30 3.14 -7.72
N GLY A 194 -9.25 2.43 -7.30
CA GLY A 194 -9.21 0.97 -7.28
C GLY A 194 -10.33 0.38 -6.43
N ASP A 195 -10.49 0.89 -5.21
CA ASP A 195 -11.52 0.51 -4.26
C ASP A 195 -12.94 0.69 -4.80
N ALA A 196 -13.19 1.77 -5.54
CA ALA A 196 -14.48 1.98 -6.15
C ALA A 196 -14.81 0.86 -7.16
N ILE A 197 -13.86 0.40 -7.97
CA ILE A 197 -14.05 -0.72 -8.89
C ILE A 197 -14.25 -2.02 -8.12
N ILE A 198 -13.48 -2.27 -7.07
CA ILE A 198 -13.63 -3.43 -6.18
C ILE A 198 -15.03 -3.42 -5.54
N ALA A 199 -15.55 -2.25 -5.16
CA ALA A 199 -16.91 -2.05 -4.65
C ALA A 199 -18.01 -2.13 -5.73
N GLY A 200 -17.66 -2.46 -6.97
CA GLY A 200 -18.59 -2.63 -8.09
C GLY A 200 -19.15 -1.33 -8.64
N LYS A 201 -18.44 -0.21 -8.48
CA LYS A 201 -18.81 1.08 -9.05
C LYS A 201 -18.33 1.19 -10.50
N SER A 202 -18.88 2.17 -11.21
CA SER A 202 -18.47 2.44 -12.59
C SER A 202 -17.12 3.18 -12.62
N PRO A 203 -16.40 3.14 -13.75
CA PRO A 203 -15.16 3.90 -13.93
C PRO A 203 -15.31 5.41 -13.66
N GLU A 204 -16.47 6.00 -13.95
CA GLU A 204 -16.72 7.42 -13.68
C GLU A 204 -16.81 7.71 -12.19
N VAL A 205 -17.41 6.81 -11.41
CA VAL A 205 -17.45 6.93 -9.95
C VAL A 205 -16.06 6.69 -9.35
N ALA A 206 -15.30 5.75 -9.90
CA ALA A 206 -13.92 5.50 -9.48
C ALA A 206 -13.02 6.73 -9.70
N ALA A 207 -13.08 7.35 -10.88
CA ALA A 207 -12.35 8.58 -11.15
C ALA A 207 -12.75 9.72 -10.20
N ALA A 208 -14.06 9.86 -9.91
CA ALA A 208 -14.53 10.86 -8.96
C ALA A 208 -14.08 10.58 -7.51
N ALA A 209 -14.02 9.30 -7.10
CA ALA A 209 -13.51 8.90 -5.79
C ALA A 209 -12.01 9.22 -5.67
N GLY A 210 -11.21 8.86 -6.68
CA GLY A 210 -9.80 9.19 -6.73
C GLY A 210 -9.52 10.69 -6.71
N GLU A 211 -10.28 11.49 -7.47
CA GLU A 211 -10.15 12.95 -7.45
C GLU A 211 -10.48 13.54 -6.07
N ALA A 212 -11.52 13.03 -5.40
CA ALA A 212 -11.89 13.48 -4.07
C ALA A 212 -10.83 13.11 -3.03
N ALA A 213 -10.33 11.87 -3.07
CA ALA A 213 -9.31 11.37 -2.16
C ALA A 213 -7.99 12.16 -2.29
N GLY A 214 -7.45 12.28 -3.51
CA GLY A 214 -6.20 13.00 -3.71
C GLY A 214 -6.27 14.48 -3.32
N LYS A 215 -7.40 15.15 -3.59
CA LYS A 215 -7.60 16.54 -3.14
C LYS A 215 -7.71 16.67 -1.63
N ALA A 216 -8.35 15.72 -0.95
CA ALA A 216 -8.47 15.73 0.50
C ALA A 216 -7.12 15.47 1.18
N ALA A 217 -6.36 14.48 0.71
CA ALA A 217 -5.01 14.19 1.20
C ALA A 217 -4.08 15.40 0.98
N GLN A 218 -4.06 15.98 -0.22
CA GLN A 218 -3.25 17.17 -0.49
C GLN A 218 -3.64 18.35 0.41
N ALA A 219 -4.94 18.57 0.63
CA ALA A 219 -5.41 19.65 1.51
C ALA A 219 -4.98 19.45 2.97
N ALA A 220 -4.93 18.20 3.45
CA ALA A 220 -4.41 17.87 4.78
C ALA A 220 -2.91 18.18 4.88
N LEU A 221 -2.11 17.80 3.89
CA LEU A 221 -0.68 18.10 3.83
C LEU A 221 -0.41 19.61 3.77
N ASP A 222 -1.16 20.33 2.92
CA ASP A 222 -1.07 21.79 2.80
C ASP A 222 -1.45 22.51 4.11
N ALA A 223 -2.31 21.88 4.92
CA ALA A 223 -2.67 22.35 6.26
C ALA A 223 -1.64 21.98 7.34
N GLY A 224 -0.56 21.29 6.98
CA GLY A 224 0.53 20.90 7.88
C GLY A 224 0.22 19.68 8.75
N LEU A 225 -0.73 18.83 8.34
CA LEU A 225 -0.97 17.54 8.98
C LEU A 225 0.09 16.52 8.55
N SER A 226 0.20 15.42 9.29
CA SER A 226 1.10 14.31 8.97
C SER A 226 0.63 13.54 7.73
N THR A 227 1.49 12.66 7.22
CA THR A 227 1.14 11.76 6.12
C THR A 227 0.03 10.79 6.52
N GLU A 228 0.08 10.22 7.72
CA GLU A 228 -0.98 9.34 8.23
C GLU A 228 -2.32 10.06 8.35
N ALA A 229 -2.32 11.34 8.74
CA ALA A 229 -3.52 12.16 8.75
C ALA A 229 -4.00 12.51 7.34
N ALA A 230 -3.10 12.66 6.37
CA ALA A 230 -3.45 12.88 4.97
C ALA A 230 -4.06 11.63 4.33
N ASP A 231 -3.53 10.45 4.65
CA ASP A 231 -4.06 9.15 4.20
C ASP A 231 -5.50 8.97 4.72
N ALA A 232 -5.72 9.17 6.03
CA ALA A 232 -7.06 9.11 6.62
C ALA A 232 -8.04 10.13 5.98
N ALA A 233 -7.56 11.31 5.60
CA ALA A 233 -8.37 12.30 4.90
C ALA A 233 -8.75 11.85 3.48
N GLY A 234 -7.79 11.27 2.75
CA GLY A 234 -7.99 10.71 1.41
C GLY A 234 -9.00 9.56 1.42
N GLU A 235 -8.80 8.58 2.30
CA GLU A 235 -9.66 7.40 2.44
C GLU A 235 -11.11 7.80 2.71
N ALA A 236 -11.34 8.66 3.71
CA ALA A 236 -12.69 9.10 4.08
C ALA A 236 -13.40 9.85 2.94
N ALA A 237 -12.67 10.68 2.19
CA ALA A 237 -13.23 11.39 1.04
C ALA A 237 -13.58 10.44 -0.12
N GLY A 238 -12.69 9.49 -0.44
CA GLY A 238 -12.93 8.45 -1.44
C GLY A 238 -14.15 7.61 -1.08
N LYS A 239 -14.20 7.09 0.16
CA LYS A 239 -15.30 6.30 0.72
C LYS A 239 -16.64 7.03 0.64
N ALA A 240 -16.66 8.34 0.87
CA ALA A 240 -17.86 9.14 0.75
C ALA A 240 -18.43 9.15 -0.69
N ILE A 241 -17.58 9.29 -1.72
CA ILE A 241 -18.01 9.23 -3.11
C ILE A 241 -18.50 7.83 -3.48
N ILE A 242 -17.80 6.79 -3.04
CA ILE A 242 -18.21 5.38 -3.24
C ILE A 242 -19.59 5.13 -2.59
N ALA A 243 -19.86 5.75 -1.45
CA ALA A 243 -21.15 5.74 -0.76
C ALA A 243 -22.23 6.64 -1.40
N GLY A 244 -21.93 7.27 -2.54
CA GLY A 244 -22.88 8.10 -3.31
C GLY A 244 -23.11 9.48 -2.70
N LYS A 245 -22.18 10.00 -1.90
CA LYS A 245 -22.25 11.35 -1.37
C LYS A 245 -21.74 12.37 -2.39
N SER A 246 -22.07 13.64 -2.15
CA SER A 246 -21.58 14.72 -3.00
C SER A 246 -20.12 15.05 -2.71
N PRO A 247 -19.40 15.70 -3.64
CA PRO A 247 -18.01 16.14 -3.43
C PRO A 247 -17.84 17.02 -2.19
N GLU A 248 -18.83 17.83 -1.84
CA GLU A 248 -18.77 18.68 -0.64
C GLU A 248 -18.83 17.86 0.66
N VAL A 249 -19.63 16.80 0.68
CA VAL A 249 -19.68 15.86 1.81
C VAL A 249 -18.40 15.05 1.89
N ALA A 250 -17.83 14.64 0.75
CA ALA A 250 -16.55 13.94 0.70
C ALA A 250 -15.40 14.80 1.25
N ALA A 251 -15.30 16.05 0.83
CA ALA A 251 -14.29 16.98 1.36
C ALA A 251 -14.47 17.21 2.88
N ALA A 252 -15.71 17.34 3.35
CA ALA A 252 -15.99 17.46 4.79
C ALA A 252 -15.63 16.19 5.58
N ALA A 253 -15.85 15.01 5.00
CA ALA A 253 -15.45 13.74 5.62
C ALA A 253 -13.93 13.64 5.72
N GLY A 254 -13.20 13.98 4.65
CA GLY A 254 -11.74 14.00 4.65
C GLY A 254 -11.16 14.99 5.66
N ASP A 255 -11.69 16.23 5.73
CA ASP A 255 -11.24 17.23 6.71
C ASP A 255 -11.48 16.76 8.16
N ALA A 256 -12.61 16.11 8.43
CA ALA A 256 -12.90 15.56 9.75
C ALA A 256 -11.96 14.40 10.11
N ALA A 257 -11.75 13.47 9.18
CA ALA A 257 -10.89 12.30 9.37
C ALA A 257 -9.44 12.70 9.61
N GLY A 258 -8.86 13.54 8.75
CA GLY A 258 -7.46 13.96 8.90
C GLY A 258 -7.20 14.72 10.20
N LYS A 259 -8.12 15.59 10.63
CA LYS A 259 -7.99 16.28 11.93
C LYS A 259 -8.10 15.35 13.12
N ALA A 260 -8.98 14.34 13.05
CA ALA A 260 -9.13 13.35 14.11
C ALA A 260 -7.88 12.47 14.23
N ALA A 261 -7.36 11.98 13.10
CA ALA A 261 -6.12 11.22 13.03
C ALA A 261 -4.92 12.04 13.55
N GLN A 262 -4.74 13.28 13.10
CA GLN A 262 -3.66 14.14 13.60
C GLN A 262 -3.75 14.34 15.11
N LYS A 263 -4.97 14.58 15.63
CA LYS A 263 -5.16 14.76 17.07
C LYS A 263 -4.79 13.48 17.84
N ALA A 264 -5.15 12.31 17.34
CA ALA A 264 -4.78 11.03 17.95
C ALA A 264 -3.25 10.84 17.99
N LEU A 265 -2.53 11.25 16.94
CA LEU A 265 -1.07 11.24 16.90
C LEU A 265 -0.48 12.21 17.93
N ASP A 266 -0.99 13.44 17.99
CA ASP A 266 -0.54 14.46 18.95
C ASP A 266 -0.76 14.01 20.41
N ASP A 267 -1.81 13.23 20.65
CA ASP A 267 -2.12 12.62 21.95
C ASP A 267 -1.26 11.36 22.25
N GLY A 268 -0.41 10.94 21.31
CA GLY A 268 0.51 9.81 21.45
C GLY A 268 -0.17 8.44 21.44
N LEU A 269 -1.29 8.32 20.72
CA LEU A 269 -2.01 7.06 20.58
C LEU A 269 -1.29 6.08 19.63
N SER A 270 -1.68 4.81 19.67
CA SER A 270 -1.12 3.80 18.75
C SER A 270 -1.62 4.03 17.33
N PRO A 271 -0.90 3.55 16.29
CA PRO A 271 -1.33 3.68 14.90
C PRO A 271 -2.76 3.18 14.66
N GLU A 272 -3.14 2.05 15.24
CA GLU A 272 -4.49 1.50 15.09
C GLU A 272 -5.57 2.40 15.70
N ALA A 273 -5.23 3.14 16.76
CA ALA A 273 -6.12 4.11 17.37
C ALA A 273 -6.19 5.42 16.57
N VAL A 274 -5.13 5.76 15.83
CA VAL A 274 -5.10 6.91 14.90
C VAL A 274 -6.00 6.63 13.71
N ASP A 275 -5.87 5.46 13.10
CA ASP A 275 -6.71 5.04 11.97
C ASP A 275 -8.19 5.00 12.38
N ALA A 276 -8.49 4.38 13.53
CA ALA A 276 -9.85 4.32 14.04
C ALA A 276 -10.46 5.71 14.33
N ALA A 277 -9.67 6.66 14.83
CA ALA A 277 -10.13 8.04 15.05
C ALA A 277 -10.48 8.71 13.72
N GLY A 278 -9.60 8.60 12.72
CA GLY A 278 -9.86 9.11 11.36
C GLY A 278 -11.12 8.50 10.73
N GLU A 279 -11.22 7.17 10.71
CA GLU A 279 -12.34 6.44 10.11
C GLU A 279 -13.66 6.83 10.78
N SER A 280 -13.70 6.83 12.11
CA SER A 280 -14.93 7.12 12.87
C SER A 280 -15.45 8.56 12.64
N ALA A 281 -14.56 9.53 12.53
CA ALA A 281 -14.90 10.91 12.23
C ALA A 281 -15.38 11.07 10.78
N GLY A 282 -14.70 10.45 9.82
CA GLY A 282 -15.12 10.42 8.42
C GLY A 282 -16.50 9.79 8.25
N ASP A 283 -16.71 8.61 8.82
CA ASP A 283 -17.98 7.87 8.76
C ASP A 283 -19.14 8.64 9.42
N ALA A 284 -18.86 9.38 10.50
CA ALA A 284 -19.85 10.26 11.11
C ALA A 284 -20.38 11.31 10.12
N ILE A 285 -19.52 11.93 9.33
CA ILE A 285 -19.92 12.90 8.29
C ILE A 285 -20.69 12.20 7.17
N ILE A 286 -20.22 11.05 6.70
CA ILE A 286 -20.88 10.25 5.66
C ILE A 286 -22.31 9.86 6.11
N ALA A 287 -22.49 9.56 7.40
CA ALA A 287 -23.78 9.27 8.02
C ALA A 287 -24.66 10.51 8.28
N GLY A 288 -24.17 11.72 8.00
CA GLY A 288 -24.92 12.98 8.14
C GLY A 288 -24.89 13.58 9.54
N LYS A 289 -23.94 13.20 10.40
CA LYS A 289 -23.70 13.88 11.68
C LYS A 289 -22.98 15.21 11.44
N SER A 290 -23.08 16.13 12.39
CA SER A 290 -22.34 17.39 12.34
C SER A 290 -20.85 17.16 12.59
N ALA A 291 -20.00 18.04 12.06
CA ALA A 291 -18.55 18.01 12.30
C ALA A 291 -18.18 18.08 13.79
N GLU A 292 -18.99 18.78 14.60
CA GLU A 292 -18.80 18.85 16.05
C GLU A 292 -19.02 17.49 16.74
N VAL A 293 -19.93 16.66 16.22
CA VAL A 293 -20.16 15.30 16.72
C VAL A 293 -19.10 14.33 16.17
N ALA A 294 -18.62 14.55 14.94
CA ALA A 294 -17.56 13.74 14.35
C ALA A 294 -16.21 13.91 15.08
N ALA A 295 -15.86 15.14 15.47
CA ALA A 295 -14.61 15.43 16.19
C ALA A 295 -14.56 14.91 17.64
N ALA A 296 -15.69 14.41 18.16
CA ALA A 296 -15.82 13.87 19.50
C ALA A 296 -15.95 12.34 19.54
N ALA A 297 -15.97 11.68 18.37
CA ALA A 297 -15.91 10.23 18.22
C ALA A 297 -14.47 9.73 18.43
#